data_AF-J9G250-F1
#
_entry.id   AF-J9G250-F1
#
_cell.length_a   1.000
_cell.length_b   1.000
_cell.length_c   1.000
_cell.angle_alpha   90.00
_cell.angle_beta   90.00
_cell.angle_gamma   90.00
#
_symmetry.space_group_name_H-M   'P 1'
#
loop_
_entity.id
_entity.type
_entity.pdbx_description
1 polymer ?
#
loop_
_entity_poly.entity_id
_entity_poly.type
_entity_poly.pdbx_seq_one_letter_code
_entity_poly.pdbx_strand_id
1 'polypeptide(L)'
;MKAGETVAIVISDITRLCGTAEFLPIIIDELNSVGVQDADITIVVATGTHRGHTAEENEIVCGKDIVNRIKIVQHDSRKSSELVSIGVTSAGNKGCNK
;
A
#
# COMPACT_ATOMS: atom_id res chain seq x y z
N MET A 1 -18.21 2.36 2.33
CA MET A 1 -17.54 1.08 2.62
C MET A 1 -18.36 0.36 3.67
N LYS A 2 -18.32 -0.97 3.72
CA LYS A 2 -19.10 -1.77 4.67
C LYS A 2 -18.26 -2.92 5.24
N ALA A 3 -18.69 -3.46 6.37
CA ALA A 3 -18.09 -4.63 6.98
C ALA A 3 -17.92 -5.78 5.96
N GLY A 4 -16.73 -6.39 5.94
CA GLY A 4 -16.36 -7.48 5.04
C GLY A 4 -15.82 -7.06 3.67
N GLU A 5 -15.64 -5.75 3.40
CA GLU A 5 -14.91 -5.30 2.21
C GLU A 5 -13.39 -5.34 2.45
N THR A 6 -12.65 -5.84 1.46
CA THR A 6 -11.17 -5.80 1.45
C THR A 6 -10.68 -4.46 0.91
N VAL A 7 -9.71 -3.85 1.58
CA VAL A 7 -9.22 -2.50 1.30
C VAL A 7 -7.73 -2.50 1.00
N ALA A 8 -7.35 -1.88 -0.11
CA ALA A 8 -5.96 -1.60 -0.43
C ALA A 8 -5.66 -0.11 -0.27
N ILE A 9 -4.69 0.23 0.58
CA ILE A 9 -4.19 1.60 0.75
C ILE A 9 -2.84 1.71 0.08
N VAL A 10 -2.75 2.50 -1.00
CA VAL A 10 -1.48 2.70 -1.72
C VAL A 10 -0.75 3.89 -1.11
N ILE A 11 0.51 3.69 -0.69
CA ILE A 11 1.36 4.74 -0.12
C ILE A 11 2.63 4.94 -0.94
N SER A 12 3.20 6.13 -0.86
CA SER A 12 4.53 6.42 -1.41
C SER A 12 5.62 5.67 -0.67
N ASP A 13 6.73 5.39 -1.36
CA ASP A 13 7.92 4.81 -0.75
C ASP A 13 8.74 5.85 0.05
N ILE A 14 9.80 5.40 0.72
CA ILE A 14 10.65 6.23 1.58
C ILE A 14 11.34 7.39 0.83
N THR A 15 11.47 7.32 -0.50
CA THR A 15 12.04 8.41 -1.30
C THR A 15 11.10 9.62 -1.43
N ARG A 16 9.88 9.50 -0.88
CA ARG A 16 8.80 10.49 -0.91
C ARG A 16 8.07 10.52 0.45
N LEU A 17 8.75 11.02 1.47
CA LEU A 17 8.13 11.30 2.77
C LEU A 17 7.05 12.38 2.61
N CYS A 18 5.79 11.99 2.85
CA CYS A 18 4.61 12.85 2.70
C CYS A 18 3.75 12.91 3.97
N GLY A 19 4.33 12.60 5.14
CA GLY A 19 3.58 12.56 6.40
C GLY A 19 2.70 11.31 6.54
N THR A 20 3.04 10.20 5.86
CA THR A 20 2.26 8.96 5.89
C THR A 20 1.97 8.48 7.30
N ALA A 21 2.95 8.49 8.20
CA ALA A 21 2.76 8.10 9.60
C ALA A 21 1.73 8.97 10.35
N GLU A 22 1.46 10.19 9.88
CA GLU A 22 0.51 11.12 10.51
C GLU A 22 -0.93 10.85 10.05
N PHE A 23 -1.15 10.66 8.74
CA PHE A 23 -2.51 10.49 8.21
C PHE A 23 -2.97 9.03 8.16
N LEU A 24 -2.05 8.06 8.07
CA LEU A 24 -2.40 6.65 7.89
C LEU A 24 -3.20 6.07 9.06
N PRO A 25 -2.90 6.37 10.34
CA PRO A 25 -3.74 5.97 11.46
C PRO A 25 -5.16 6.53 11.37
N ILE A 26 -5.30 7.80 10.99
CA ILE A 26 -6.61 8.47 10.87
C ILE A 26 -7.49 7.77 9.82
N ILE A 27 -6.90 7.42 8.68
CA ILE A 27 -7.62 6.71 7.61
C ILE A 27 -8.04 5.32 8.07
N ILE A 28 -7.15 4.59 8.74
CA ILE A 28 -7.44 3.22 9.22
C ILE A 28 -8.51 3.24 10.30
N ASP A 29 -8.45 4.19 11.24
CA ASP A 29 -9.45 4.30 12.31
C ASP A 29 -10.83 4.64 11.74
N GLU A 30 -10.91 5.48 10.69
CA GLU A 30 -12.16 5.76 9.99
C GLU A 30 -12.73 4.49 9.32
N LEU A 31 -11.88 3.68 8.66
CA LEU A 31 -12.27 2.39 8.07
C LEU A 31 -12.75 1.40 9.14
N ASN A 32 -12.03 1.32 10.26
CA ASN A 32 -12.41 0.48 11.39
C ASN A 32 -13.77 0.91 11.97
N SER A 33 -14.05 2.21 12.03
CA SER A 33 -15.31 2.76 12.57
C SER A 33 -16.55 2.29 11.79
N VAL A 34 -16.40 2.01 10.49
CA VAL A 34 -17.46 1.48 9.61
C VAL A 34 -17.43 -0.05 9.48
N GLY A 35 -16.59 -0.72 10.29
CA GLY A 35 -16.55 -2.18 10.41
C GLY A 35 -15.56 -2.90 9.50
N VAL A 36 -14.64 -2.20 8.83
CA VAL A 36 -13.53 -2.85 8.11
C VAL A 36 -12.48 -3.27 9.12
N GLN A 37 -12.18 -4.57 9.20
CA GLN A 37 -11.19 -5.09 10.17
C GLN A 37 -9.77 -4.87 9.67
N ASP A 38 -8.81 -4.75 10.58
CA ASP A 38 -7.37 -4.64 10.26
C ASP A 38 -6.89 -5.78 9.33
N ALA A 39 -7.44 -6.99 9.49
CA ALA A 39 -7.14 -8.16 8.67
C ALA A 39 -7.60 -8.02 7.20
N ASP A 40 -8.57 -7.14 6.94
CA ASP A 40 -9.12 -6.87 5.61
C ASP A 40 -8.41 -5.67 4.93
N ILE A 41 -7.48 -5.00 5.63
CA ILE A 41 -6.72 -3.86 5.12
C ILE A 41 -5.32 -4.31 4.72
N THR A 42 -4.89 -3.93 3.53
CA THR A 42 -3.51 -4.12 3.05
C THR A 42 -2.92 -2.78 2.59
N ILE A 43 -1.74 -2.44 3.11
CA ILE A 43 -0.96 -1.30 2.63
C ILE A 43 -0.04 -1.78 1.51
N VAL A 44 -0.10 -1.11 0.36
CA VAL A 44 0.75 -1.38 -0.80
C VAL A 44 1.73 -0.22 -0.95
N VAL A 45 3.03 -0.49 -0.76
CA VAL A 45 4.08 0.52 -0.97
C VAL A 45 4.38 0.62 -2.47
N ALA A 46 4.09 1.78 -3.05
CA ALA A 46 4.32 2.09 -4.46
C ALA A 46 5.79 2.48 -4.72
N THR A 47 6.66 1.46 -4.73
CA THR A 47 8.11 1.60 -4.99
C THR A 47 8.43 1.97 -6.45
N GLY A 48 7.52 1.71 -7.39
CA GLY A 48 7.80 1.85 -8.82
C GLY A 48 9.00 1.00 -9.25
N THR A 49 10.09 1.66 -9.67
CA THR A 49 11.35 0.99 -10.04
C THR A 49 12.33 0.88 -8.88
N HIS A 50 12.02 1.41 -7.70
CA HIS A 50 12.92 1.33 -6.55
C HIS A 50 12.93 -0.07 -5.92
N ARG A 51 13.84 -0.26 -4.95
CA ARG A 51 13.84 -1.47 -4.11
C ARG A 51 12.70 -1.39 -3.09
N GLY A 52 12.29 -2.53 -2.57
CA GLY A 52 11.42 -2.59 -1.39
C GLY A 52 12.07 -1.96 -0.16
N HIS A 53 11.22 -1.52 0.76
CA HIS A 53 11.65 -1.04 2.08
C HIS A 53 12.31 -2.15 2.91
N THR A 54 13.22 -1.75 3.80
CA THR A 54 13.57 -2.56 4.97
C THR A 54 12.47 -2.50 6.04
N ALA A 55 12.60 -3.29 7.10
CA ALA A 55 11.66 -3.25 8.23
C ALA A 55 11.65 -1.89 8.92
N GLU A 56 12.84 -1.31 9.12
CA GLU A 56 13.03 -0.01 9.77
C GLU A 56 12.44 1.13 8.92
N GLU A 57 12.61 1.04 7.60
CA GLU A 57 12.03 2.00 6.67
C GLU A 57 10.49 1.94 6.67
N ASN A 58 9.89 0.76 6.86
CA ASN A 58 8.45 0.65 7.05
C ASN A 58 7.98 1.34 8.33
N GLU A 59 8.72 1.21 9.44
CA GLU A 59 8.40 1.91 10.69
C GLU A 59 8.50 3.43 10.53
N ILE A 60 9.51 3.93 9.82
CA ILE A 60 9.68 5.36 9.54
C ILE A 60 8.52 5.90 8.71
N VAL A 61 8.13 5.19 7.65
CA VAL A 61 7.11 5.68 6.70
C VAL A 61 5.70 5.49 7.25
N CYS A 62 5.38 4.32 7.80
CA CYS A 62 4.00 3.98 8.19
C CYS A 62 3.71 4.25 9.67
N GLY A 63 4.74 4.39 10.50
CA GLY A 63 4.62 4.39 11.95
C GLY A 63 4.60 2.96 12.52
N LYS A 64 5.29 2.77 13.64
CA LYS A 64 5.46 1.47 14.30
C LYS A 64 4.14 0.78 14.64
N ASP A 65 3.14 1.54 15.10
CA ASP A 65 1.84 0.98 15.48
C ASP A 65 1.10 0.39 14.27
N ILE A 66 1.18 1.04 13.11
CA ILE A 66 0.58 0.54 11.87
C ILE A 66 1.30 -0.71 11.37
N VAL A 67 2.64 -0.71 11.38
CA VAL A 67 3.45 -1.88 10.97
C VAL A 67 3.08 -3.14 11.77
N ASN A 68 2.74 -2.98 13.05
CA ASN A 68 2.37 -4.10 13.92
C ASN A 68 0.94 -4.61 13.71
N ARG A 69 0.06 -3.79 13.13
CA ARG A 69 -1.38 -4.07 13.02
C ARG A 69 -1.80 -4.48 11.61
N ILE A 70 -1.26 -3.80 10.60
CA ILE A 70 -1.74 -3.87 9.22
C ILE A 70 -0.74 -4.58 8.33
N LYS A 71 -1.23 -5.44 7.44
CA LYS A 71 -0.40 -6.11 6.45
C LYS A 71 0.19 -5.10 5.47
N ILE A 72 1.51 -5.08 5.35
CA ILE A 72 2.24 -4.25 4.37
C ILE A 72 2.84 -5.14 3.29
N VAL A 73 2.60 -4.77 2.02
CA VAL A 73 3.20 -5.43 0.85
C VAL A 73 4.00 -4.41 0.03
N GLN A 74 5.17 -4.82 -0.44
CA GLN A 74 6.02 -4.00 -1.30
C GLN A 74 5.64 -4.26 -2.77
N HIS A 75 5.43 -3.22 -3.57
CA HIS A 75 5.36 -3.39 -5.02
C HIS A 75 6.74 -3.79 -5.57
N ASP A 76 6.76 -4.61 -6.61
CA ASP A 76 7.96 -4.94 -7.37
C ASP A 76 7.63 -5.01 -8.86
N SER A 77 7.97 -3.95 -9.60
CA SER A 77 7.73 -3.86 -11.05
C SER A 77 8.50 -4.89 -11.87
N ARG A 78 9.50 -5.56 -11.29
CA ARG A 78 10.32 -6.58 -11.96
C ARG A 78 9.76 -7.98 -11.77
N LYS A 79 8.86 -8.17 -10.80
CA LYS A 79 8.29 -9.48 -10.46
C LYS A 79 6.97 -9.70 -11.18
N SER A 80 7.07 -10.08 -12.46
CA SER A 80 5.91 -10.26 -13.36
C SER A 80 4.84 -11.22 -12.85
N SER A 81 5.20 -12.20 -12.01
CA SER A 81 4.25 -13.13 -11.39
C SER A 81 3.27 -12.47 -10.41
N GLU A 82 3.57 -11.26 -9.93
CA GLU A 82 2.74 -10.48 -9.03
C GLU A 82 2.03 -9.31 -9.75
N LEU A 83 2.06 -9.29 -11.08
CA LEU A 83 1.49 -8.22 -11.89
C LEU A 83 0.40 -8.76 -12.82
N VAL A 84 -0.73 -8.06 -12.87
CA VAL A 84 -1.83 -8.34 -13.79
C VAL A 84 -1.87 -7.26 -14.85
N SER A 85 -2.08 -7.63 -16.11
CA SER A 85 -2.23 -6.66 -17.20
C SER A 85 -3.57 -5.93 -17.08
N ILE A 86 -3.53 -4.61 -17.13
CA ILE A 86 -4.71 -3.74 -17.02
C ILE A 86 -5.08 -3.05 -18.34
N GLY A 87 -4.45 -3.46 -19.44
CA GLY A 87 -4.69 -2.92 -20.78
C GLY A 87 -3.49 -2.21 -21.39
N VAL A 88 -3.78 -1.40 -22.40
CA VAL A 88 -2.78 -0.65 -23.18
C VAL A 88 -3.12 0.84 -23.11
N THR A 89 -2.13 1.66 -22.79
CA THR A 89 -2.30 3.11 -22.74
C THR A 89 -2.56 3.67 -24.15
N SER A 90 -3.10 4.89 -24.24
CA SER A 90 -3.31 5.57 -25.53
C SER A 90 -2.03 5.75 -26.36
N ALA A 91 -0.86 5.77 -25.70
CA ALA A 91 0.45 5.82 -26.33
C ALA A 91 0.99 4.44 -26.77
N GLY A 92 0.25 3.35 -26.55
CA GLY A 92 0.62 1.99 -26.98
C GLY A 92 1.40 1.17 -25.95
N ASN A 93 1.62 1.66 -24.73
CA ASN A 93 2.37 0.94 -23.70
C ASN A 93 1.46 -0.03 -22.92
N LYS A 94 1.95 -1.23 -22.62
CA LYS A 94 1.22 -2.18 -21.75
C LYS A 94 1.24 -1.69 -20.30
N GLY A 95 0.06 -1.54 -19.70
CA GLY A 95 -0.10 -1.26 -18.28
C GLY A 95 -0.21 -2.56 -17.46
N CYS A 96 0.34 -2.55 -16.25
CA CYS A 96 0.19 -3.62 -15.28
C CYS A 96 0.08 -3.07 -13.85
N ASN A 97 -0.56 -3.82 -12.95
CA ASN A 97 -0.70 -3.47 -11.55
C ASN A 97 -0.62 -4.71 -10.63
N LYS A 98 -0.32 -4.51 -9.35
CA LYS A 98 -0.31 -5.54 -8.31
C LYS A 98 -1.72 -5.81 -7.78
#